data_AF-A0A6J1WNR2-F1
#
_entry.id   AF-A0A6J1WNR2-F1
#
_cell.length_a   1.000
_cell.length_b   1.000
_cell.length_c   1.000
_cell.angle_alpha   90.00
_cell.angle_beta   90.00
_cell.angle_gamma   90.00
#
_symmetry.space_group_name_H-M   'P 1'
#
loop_
_entity.id
_entity.type
_entity.pdbx_description
1 polymer ?
#
loop_
_entity_poly.entity_id
_entity_poly.type
_entity_poly.pdbx_seq_one_letter_code
_entity_poly.pdbx_strand_id
1 'polypeptide(L)'
;MRSTLSPAFTSSKMRLMVPFMVEAGEQMIQALKTKIQDTKGHYIDVDSKELTTRFANDVIASCAFGIKLNSHKEENNEFYQKGKDAAQFNFVQFIKFIAFNSFPMIMKVLKIRFFSSKTSSFFENLVRDTMIYREQHNIIRPDMIHLLMEAKKGTYTFVFIT
;
A
#
# COMPACT_ATOMS: atom_id res chain seq x y z
N MET A 1 -12.10 -14.52 0.19
CA MET A 1 -11.16 -13.39 0.41
C MET A 1 -11.19 -12.86 1.83
N ARG A 2 -12.36 -12.48 2.40
CA ARG A 2 -12.43 -11.98 3.79
C ARG A 2 -11.81 -12.94 4.81
N SER A 3 -12.22 -14.21 4.80
CA SER A 3 -11.68 -15.25 5.68
C SER A 3 -10.16 -15.43 5.57
N THR A 4 -9.61 -15.26 4.37
CA THR A 4 -8.17 -15.37 4.10
C THR A 4 -7.37 -14.19 4.65
N LEU A 5 -7.93 -12.98 4.63
CA LEU A 5 -7.24 -11.75 5.02
C LEU A 5 -7.47 -11.35 6.47
N SER A 6 -8.61 -11.70 7.08
CA SER A 6 -8.92 -11.35 8.48
C SER A 6 -7.80 -11.72 9.47
N PRO A 7 -7.13 -12.88 9.38
CA PRO A 7 -6.04 -13.24 10.29
C PRO A 7 -4.85 -12.26 10.26
N ALA A 8 -4.62 -11.59 9.13
CA ALA A 8 -3.54 -10.61 8.99
C ALA A 8 -3.74 -9.35 9.84
N PHE A 9 -5.00 -9.05 10.20
CA PHE A 9 -5.37 -7.87 10.99
C PHE A 9 -5.61 -8.19 12.47
N THR A 10 -5.22 -9.38 12.94
CA THR A 10 -5.23 -9.69 14.37
C THR A 10 -4.19 -8.83 15.10
N SER A 11 -4.44 -8.51 16.39
CA SER A 11 -3.53 -7.67 17.18
C SER A 11 -2.12 -8.24 17.26
N SER A 12 -1.96 -9.57 17.29
CA SER A 12 -0.66 -10.23 17.30
C SER A 12 0.10 -10.02 15.99
N LYS A 13 -0.56 -10.20 14.84
CA LYS A 13 0.06 -9.97 13.52
C LYS A 13 0.32 -8.48 13.27
N MET A 14 -0.59 -7.61 13.70
CA MET A 14 -0.40 -6.16 13.59
C MET A 14 0.76 -5.66 14.43
N ARG A 15 0.96 -6.22 15.64
CA ARG A 15 2.12 -5.89 16.48
C ARG A 15 3.45 -6.18 15.79
N LEU A 16 3.53 -7.24 14.96
CA LEU A 16 4.73 -7.55 14.20
C LEU A 16 5.02 -6.52 13.09
N MET A 17 4.01 -5.79 12.62
CA MET A 17 4.15 -4.76 11.58
C MET A 17 4.46 -3.38 12.15
N VAL A 18 4.30 -3.15 13.46
CA VAL A 18 4.59 -1.86 14.12
C VAL A 18 5.99 -1.33 13.82
N PRO A 19 7.08 -2.14 13.81
CA PRO A 19 8.40 -1.64 13.45
C PRO A 19 8.46 -0.96 12.08
N PHE A 20 7.72 -1.48 11.09
CA PHE A 20 7.64 -0.88 9.75
C PHE A 20 6.94 0.48 9.77
N MET A 21 5.94 0.64 10.64
CA MET A 21 5.22 1.91 10.82
C MET A 21 6.09 2.95 11.52
N VAL A 22 6.84 2.53 12.54
CA VAL A 22 7.80 3.38 13.26
C VAL A 22 8.87 3.87 12.29
N GLU A 23 9.44 2.97 11.49
CA GLU A 23 10.44 3.33 10.49
C GLU A 23 9.93 4.37 9.47
N ALA A 24 8.71 4.20 8.95
CA ALA A 24 8.09 5.21 8.07
C ALA A 24 7.90 6.56 8.80
N GLY A 25 7.55 6.54 10.09
CA GLY A 25 7.40 7.73 10.91
C GLY A 25 8.73 8.45 11.15
N GLU A 26 9.80 7.69 11.42
CA GLU A 26 11.16 8.23 11.56
C GLU A 26 11.63 8.91 10.26
N GLN A 27 11.34 8.31 9.10
CA GLN A 27 11.65 8.91 7.80
C GLN A 27 10.91 10.23 7.57
N MET A 28 9.62 10.29 7.93
CA MET A 28 8.83 11.52 7.89
C MET A 28 9.44 12.61 8.78
N ILE A 29 9.77 12.26 10.04
CA ILE A 29 10.39 13.19 11.00
C ILE A 29 11.73 13.69 10.47
N GLN A 30 12.56 12.79 9.93
CA GLN A 30 13.86 13.16 9.39
C GLN A 30 13.73 14.13 8.21
N ALA A 31 12.78 13.89 7.31
CA ALA A 31 12.53 14.78 6.18
C ALA A 31 12.09 16.18 6.65
N LEU A 32 11.23 16.27 7.67
CA LEU A 32 10.83 17.54 8.26
C LEU A 32 12.01 18.26 8.91
N LYS A 33 12.84 17.55 9.68
CA LYS A 33 14.04 18.13 10.30
C LYS A 33 14.99 18.72 9.26
N THR A 34 15.23 18.00 8.17
CA THR A 34 16.06 18.50 7.05
C THR A 34 15.46 19.79 6.47
N LYS A 35 14.15 19.80 6.17
CA LYS A 35 13.48 21.00 5.64
C LYS A 35 13.58 22.20 6.59
N ILE A 36 13.46 21.98 7.90
CA ILE A 36 13.61 23.04 8.92
C ILE A 36 15.06 23.55 9.00
N GLN A 37 16.05 22.67 8.85
CA GLN A 37 17.45 23.07 8.86
C GLN A 37 17.79 23.92 7.63
N ASP A 38 17.24 23.57 6.47
CA ASP A 38 17.48 24.28 5.20
C ASP A 38 16.91 25.71 5.19
N THR A 39 15.88 26.01 6.01
CA THR A 39 15.33 27.36 6.12
C THR A 39 16.14 28.32 6.98
N LYS A 40 17.25 27.88 7.59
CA LYS A 40 18.16 28.73 8.38
C LYS A 40 17.46 29.60 9.44
N GLY A 41 16.40 29.09 10.07
CA GLY A 41 15.66 29.78 11.13
C GLY A 41 14.36 30.44 10.68
N HIS A 42 13.99 30.34 9.40
CA HIS A 42 12.66 30.73 8.92
C HIS A 42 11.64 29.59 9.09
N TYR A 43 10.34 29.93 9.10
CA TYR A 43 9.26 28.96 9.19
C TYR A 43 9.12 28.14 7.90
N ILE A 44 8.54 26.95 8.01
CA ILE A 44 8.15 26.12 6.86
C ILE A 44 6.63 26.00 6.81
N ASP A 45 6.07 26.17 5.62
CA ASP A 45 4.67 25.79 5.35
C ASP A 45 4.62 24.31 4.99
N VAL A 46 3.77 23.56 5.67
CA VAL A 46 3.63 22.12 5.49
C VAL A 46 2.19 21.78 5.12
N ASP A 47 1.99 21.22 3.94
CA ASP A 47 0.73 20.58 3.58
C ASP A 47 0.58 19.29 4.39
N SER A 48 -0.29 19.32 5.40
CA SER A 48 -0.56 18.20 6.29
C SER A 48 -1.19 17.01 5.56
N LYS A 49 -2.00 17.26 4.51
CA LYS A 49 -2.61 16.21 3.71
C LYS A 49 -1.55 15.49 2.89
N GLU A 50 -0.65 16.22 2.24
CA GLU A 50 0.43 15.60 1.49
C GLU A 50 1.40 14.83 2.40
N LEU A 51 1.78 15.42 3.52
CA LEU A 51 2.66 14.79 4.50
C LEU A 51 2.08 13.45 5.00
N THR A 52 0.83 13.45 5.47
CA THR A 52 0.17 12.24 5.99
C THR A 52 -0.13 11.21 4.89
N THR A 53 -0.41 11.67 3.65
CA THR A 53 -0.63 10.77 2.51
C THR A 53 0.66 10.02 2.15
N ARG A 54 1.82 10.70 2.16
CA ARG A 54 3.14 10.07 1.93
C ARG A 54 3.48 9.08 3.04
N PHE A 55 3.24 9.45 4.30
CA PHE A 55 3.42 8.54 5.43
C PHE A 55 2.54 7.28 5.31
N ALA A 56 1.24 7.44 5.06
CA ALA A 56 0.31 6.33 4.91
C ALA A 56 0.70 5.41 3.74
N ASN A 57 1.16 5.99 2.63
CA ASN A 57 1.68 5.25 1.49
C ASN A 57 2.90 4.40 1.88
N ASP A 58 3.87 4.97 2.58
CA ASP A 58 5.10 4.27 3.00
C ASP A 58 4.79 3.14 3.98
N VAL A 59 3.85 3.37 4.91
CA VAL A 59 3.32 2.33 5.80
C VAL A 59 2.68 1.19 5.02
N ILE A 60 1.78 1.47 4.08
CA ILE A 60 1.10 0.44 3.29
C ILE A 60 2.09 -0.32 2.41
N ALA A 61 2.98 0.39 1.74
CA ALA A 61 3.93 -0.21 0.85
C ALA A 61 4.91 -1.14 1.58
N SER A 62 5.29 -0.77 2.80
CA SER A 62 6.07 -1.62 3.69
C SER A 62 5.24 -2.78 4.24
N CYS A 63 4.12 -2.54 4.92
CA CYS A 63 3.36 -3.57 5.64
C CYS A 63 2.58 -4.51 4.71
N ALA A 64 2.12 -4.03 3.55
CA ALA A 64 1.26 -4.79 2.65
C ALA A 64 2.00 -5.36 1.44
N PHE A 65 2.96 -4.60 0.88
CA PHE A 65 3.63 -4.96 -0.38
C PHE A 65 5.05 -5.46 -0.20
N GLY A 66 5.64 -5.34 0.99
CA GLY A 66 6.96 -5.89 1.22
C GLY A 66 8.12 -4.96 0.92
N ILE A 67 7.86 -3.68 0.64
CA ILE A 67 8.81 -2.77 -0.01
C ILE A 67 9.15 -1.64 0.95
N LYS A 68 10.44 -1.35 1.07
CA LYS A 68 10.92 -0.17 1.79
C LYS A 68 11.04 0.99 0.80
N LEU A 69 10.36 2.09 1.11
CA LEU A 69 10.36 3.33 0.34
C LEU A 69 10.43 4.49 1.31
N ASN A 70 10.91 5.62 0.79
CA ASN A 70 10.92 6.88 1.50
C ASN A 70 10.33 7.96 0.57
N SER A 71 8.99 8.05 0.56
CA SER A 71 8.29 9.00 -0.30
C SER A 71 8.48 10.44 0.15
N HIS A 72 9.01 10.68 1.36
CA HIS A 72 9.30 12.03 1.85
C HIS A 72 10.60 12.60 1.27
N LYS A 73 11.56 11.73 0.92
CA LYS A 73 12.83 12.11 0.28
C LYS A 73 12.77 11.97 -1.24
N GLU A 74 12.12 10.91 -1.73
CA GLU A 74 12.01 10.61 -3.15
C GLU A 74 10.63 11.03 -3.68
N GLU A 75 10.53 12.29 -4.08
CA GLU A 75 9.25 12.88 -4.48
C GLU A 75 8.62 12.21 -5.72
N ASN A 76 9.46 11.62 -6.59
CA ASN A 76 9.09 10.97 -7.84
C ASN A 76 9.06 9.43 -7.77
N ASN A 77 8.67 8.86 -6.63
CA ASN A 77 8.50 7.42 -6.50
C ASN A 77 7.29 6.91 -7.32
N GLU A 78 7.54 5.96 -8.25
CA GLU A 78 6.50 5.34 -9.09
C GLU A 78 5.40 4.65 -8.25
N PHE A 79 5.75 4.02 -7.13
CA PHE A 79 4.78 3.42 -6.22
C PHE A 79 3.84 4.47 -5.64
N TYR A 80 4.39 5.58 -5.14
CA TYR A 80 3.60 6.68 -4.57
C TYR A 80 2.69 7.32 -5.62
N GLN A 81 3.21 7.59 -6.83
CA GLN A 81 2.40 8.17 -7.91
C GLN A 81 1.23 7.27 -8.29
N LYS A 82 1.48 5.97 -8.53
CA LYS A 82 0.41 5.02 -8.85
C LYS A 82 -0.57 4.79 -7.70
N GLY A 83 -0.08 4.76 -6.47
CA GLY A 83 -0.90 4.64 -5.27
C GLY A 83 -1.81 5.86 -5.09
N LYS A 84 -1.26 7.06 -5.29
CA LYS A 84 -2.02 8.32 -5.27
C LYS A 84 -3.06 8.34 -6.37
N ASP A 85 -2.72 7.99 -7.61
CA ASP A 85 -3.68 7.93 -8.73
C ASP A 85 -4.81 6.92 -8.47
N ALA A 86 -4.51 5.80 -7.81
CA ALA A 86 -5.51 4.79 -7.46
C ALA A 86 -6.42 5.23 -6.30
N ALA A 87 -5.90 6.04 -5.37
CA ALA A 87 -6.63 6.53 -4.20
C ALA A 87 -7.37 7.85 -4.44
N GLN A 88 -6.97 8.62 -5.46
CA GLN A 88 -7.65 9.85 -5.84
C GLN A 88 -9.02 9.54 -6.45
N PHE A 89 -10.02 10.29 -6.02
CA PHE A 89 -11.36 10.31 -6.60
C PHE A 89 -11.52 11.61 -7.40
N ASN A 90 -10.94 11.64 -8.60
CA ASN A 90 -11.19 12.72 -9.54
C ASN A 90 -12.61 12.57 -10.10
N PHE A 91 -13.16 13.63 -10.71
CA PHE A 91 -14.52 13.62 -11.28
C PHE A 91 -14.76 12.43 -12.23
N VAL A 92 -13.75 12.09 -13.06
CA VAL A 92 -13.81 10.91 -13.94
C VAL A 92 -13.90 9.59 -13.16
N GLN A 93 -13.14 9.44 -12.06
CA GLN A 93 -13.22 8.25 -11.20
C GLN A 93 -14.54 8.17 -10.45
N PHE A 94 -15.11 9.31 -10.04
CA PHE A 94 -16.43 9.37 -9.43
C PHE A 94 -17.53 8.92 -10.40
N ILE A 95 -17.51 9.40 -11.64
CA ILE A 95 -18.45 8.95 -12.69
C ILE A 95 -18.25 7.46 -12.98
N LYS A 96 -17.00 6.98 -13.08
CA LYS A 96 -16.72 5.54 -13.22
C LYS A 96 -17.28 4.75 -12.04
N PHE A 97 -17.12 5.24 -10.81
CA PHE A 97 -17.63 4.59 -9.61
C PHE A 97 -19.15 4.47 -9.64
N ILE A 98 -19.87 5.55 -9.98
CA ILE A 98 -21.33 5.50 -10.15
C ILE A 98 -21.70 4.53 -11.27
N ALA A 99 -21.04 4.58 -12.42
CA ALA A 99 -21.33 3.69 -13.54
C ALA A 99 -21.12 2.21 -13.19
N PHE A 100 -20.09 1.88 -12.42
CA PHE A 100 -19.85 0.51 -11.94
C PHE A 100 -20.90 0.04 -10.92
N ASN A 101 -21.40 0.93 -10.07
CA ASN A 101 -22.44 0.58 -9.09
C ASN A 101 -23.83 0.47 -9.75
N SER A 102 -24.18 1.38 -10.65
CA SER A 102 -25.51 1.43 -11.26
C SER A 102 -25.65 0.53 -12.48
N PHE A 103 -24.60 0.35 -13.28
CA PHE A 103 -24.65 -0.40 -14.55
C PHE A 103 -23.49 -1.40 -14.72
N PRO A 104 -23.32 -2.35 -13.79
CA PRO A 104 -22.18 -3.29 -13.82
C PRO A 104 -22.13 -4.14 -15.10
N MET A 105 -23.29 -4.49 -15.67
CA MET A 105 -23.37 -5.29 -16.91
C MET A 105 -22.82 -4.51 -18.12
N ILE A 106 -23.16 -3.22 -18.24
CA ILE A 106 -22.68 -2.36 -19.34
C ILE A 106 -21.17 -2.16 -19.24
N MET A 107 -20.65 -1.90 -18.04
CA MET A 107 -19.22 -1.74 -17.81
C MET A 107 -18.43 -3.01 -18.16
N LYS A 108 -19.01 -4.19 -17.88
CA LYS A 108 -18.42 -5.49 -18.23
C LYS A 108 -18.41 -5.72 -19.76
N VAL A 109 -19.50 -5.40 -20.46
CA VAL A 109 -19.60 -5.53 -21.93
C VAL A 109 -18.63 -4.59 -22.63
N LEU A 110 -18.56 -3.33 -22.17
CA LEU A 110 -17.65 -2.32 -22.71
C LEU A 110 -16.18 -2.53 -22.29
N LYS A 111 -15.89 -3.55 -21.46
CA LYS A 111 -14.56 -3.85 -20.90
C LYS A 111 -13.88 -2.64 -20.24
N ILE A 112 -14.67 -1.71 -19.72
CA ILE A 112 -14.15 -0.52 -19.03
C ILE A 112 -13.57 -1.00 -17.71
N ARG A 113 -12.29 -0.69 -17.45
CA ARG A 113 -11.61 -1.01 -16.19
C ARG A 113 -11.66 0.19 -15.24
N PHE A 114 -11.83 -0.10 -13.96
CA PHE A 114 -11.83 0.93 -12.91
C PHE A 114 -10.42 1.55 -12.79
N PHE A 115 -9.39 0.71 -12.66
CA PHE A 115 -7.99 1.11 -12.69
C PHE A 115 -7.40 1.00 -14.11
N SER A 116 -6.38 1.80 -14.39
CA SER A 116 -5.64 1.69 -15.66
C SER A 116 -4.93 0.34 -15.74
N SER A 117 -4.82 -0.25 -16.94
CA SER A 117 -4.11 -1.53 -17.10
C SER A 117 -2.66 -1.43 -16.64
N LYS A 118 -2.00 -0.28 -16.84
CA LYS A 118 -0.62 -0.03 -16.41
C LYS A 118 -0.50 -0.03 -14.89
N THR A 119 -1.49 0.49 -14.17
CA THR A 119 -1.52 0.50 -12.70
C THR A 119 -1.77 -0.91 -12.16
N SER A 120 -2.76 -1.63 -12.71
CA SER A 120 -3.04 -3.02 -12.29
C SER A 120 -1.85 -3.94 -12.52
N SER A 121 -1.26 -3.92 -13.72
CA SER A 121 -0.10 -4.77 -14.02
C SER A 121 1.13 -4.43 -13.18
N PHE A 122 1.32 -3.17 -12.81
CA PHE A 122 2.41 -2.79 -11.90
C PHE A 122 2.26 -3.47 -10.53
N PHE A 123 1.11 -3.32 -9.87
CA PHE A 123 0.92 -3.92 -8.54
C PHE A 123 0.84 -5.45 -8.58
N GLU A 124 0.28 -6.04 -9.63
CA GLU A 124 0.27 -7.49 -9.83
C GLU A 124 1.68 -8.06 -9.96
N ASN A 125 2.51 -7.45 -10.82
CA ASN A 125 3.91 -7.86 -11.00
C ASN A 125 4.69 -7.66 -9.71
N LEU A 126 4.53 -6.51 -9.06
CA LEU A 126 5.19 -6.20 -7.80
C LEU A 126 4.93 -7.27 -6.72
N VAL A 127 3.67 -7.66 -6.52
CA VAL A 127 3.31 -8.73 -5.57
C VAL A 127 3.90 -10.06 -6.00
N ARG A 128 3.77 -10.42 -7.28
CA ARG A 128 4.28 -11.69 -7.83
C ARG A 128 5.79 -11.81 -7.65
N ASP A 129 6.52 -10.79 -8.08
CA ASP A 129 7.99 -10.75 -8.05
C ASP A 129 8.49 -10.77 -6.60
N THR A 130 7.82 -10.04 -5.70
CA THR A 130 8.13 -10.08 -4.26
C THR A 130 7.94 -11.47 -3.66
N MET A 131 6.85 -12.17 -4.00
CA MET A 131 6.63 -13.55 -3.53
C MET A 131 7.70 -14.52 -4.06
N ILE A 132 8.02 -14.45 -5.36
CA ILE A 132 9.03 -15.31 -6.00
C ILE A 132 10.41 -15.06 -5.36
N TYR A 133 10.81 -13.80 -5.25
CA TYR A 133 12.09 -13.41 -4.69
C TYR A 133 12.28 -13.96 -3.26
N ARG A 134 11.24 -13.85 -2.43
CA ARG A 134 11.29 -14.35 -1.05
C ARG A 134 11.34 -15.86 -0.94
N GLU A 135 10.62 -16.57 -1.81
CA GLU A 135 10.64 -18.02 -1.85
C GLU A 135 12.01 -18.54 -2.26
N GLN A 136 12.68 -17.88 -3.22
CA GLN A 136 14.04 -18.22 -3.64
C GLN A 136 15.10 -17.94 -2.58
N HIS A 137 14.96 -16.84 -1.83
CA HIS A 137 15.97 -16.38 -0.87
C HIS A 137 15.64 -16.74 0.60
N ASN A 138 14.58 -17.51 0.85
CA ASN A 138 14.10 -17.88 2.18
C ASN A 138 13.91 -16.68 3.13
N ILE A 139 13.41 -15.57 2.59
CA ILE A 139 13.21 -14.33 3.36
C ILE A 139 11.90 -14.41 4.14
N ILE A 140 12.01 -14.32 5.47
CA ILE A 140 10.88 -14.21 6.38
C ILE A 140 10.75 -12.75 6.81
N ARG A 141 9.63 -12.13 6.44
CA ARG A 141 9.29 -10.77 6.83
C ARG A 141 7.83 -10.76 7.27
N PRO A 142 7.50 -10.39 8.52
CA PRO A 142 6.14 -10.52 9.05
C PRO A 142 5.20 -9.42 8.53
N ASP A 143 4.95 -9.44 7.22
CA ASP A 143 4.09 -8.52 6.47
C ASP A 143 2.94 -9.27 5.78
N MET A 144 2.06 -8.54 5.09
CA MET A 144 0.89 -9.14 4.44
C MET A 144 1.25 -10.14 3.34
N ILE A 145 2.35 -9.92 2.60
CA ILE A 145 2.83 -10.88 1.57
C ILE A 145 3.17 -12.22 2.21
N HIS A 146 3.89 -12.21 3.33
CA HIS A 146 4.26 -13.43 4.02
C HIS A 146 3.02 -14.20 4.52
N LEU A 147 2.03 -13.48 5.04
CA LEU A 147 0.77 -14.08 5.48
C LEU A 147 0.00 -14.70 4.30
N LEU A 148 0.02 -14.06 3.12
CA LEU A 148 -0.56 -14.61 1.90
C LEU A 148 0.19 -15.85 1.40
N MET A 149 1.52 -15.87 1.52
CA MET A 149 2.34 -17.04 1.19
C MET A 149 2.03 -18.22 2.13
N GLU A 150 1.89 -17.98 3.42
CA GLU A 150 1.47 -18.99 4.41
C GLU A 150 0.05 -19.50 4.15
N ALA A 151 -0.89 -18.60 3.84
CA ALA A 151 -2.27 -18.99 3.49
C ALA A 151 -2.32 -19.85 2.22
N LYS A 152 -1.49 -19.55 1.21
CA LYS A 152 -1.37 -20.36 -0.02
C LYS A 152 -0.86 -21.78 0.27
N LYS A 153 0.03 -21.94 1.27
CA LYS A 153 0.61 -23.24 1.65
C LYS A 153 -0.33 -24.10 2.51
N GLY A 154 -1.53 -23.61 2.85
CA GLY A 154 -2.51 -24.35 3.65
C GLY A 154 -2.22 -24.33 5.16
N THR A 155 -1.26 -23.53 5.63
CA THR A 155 -0.85 -23.47 7.05
C THR A 155 -1.93 -22.84 7.95
N TYR A 156 -2.91 -22.15 7.37
CA TYR A 156 -4.10 -21.70 8.09
C TYR A 156 -5.30 -22.59 7.72
N THR A 157 -5.56 -23.61 8.54
CA THR A 157 -6.89 -24.23 8.58
C THR A 157 -7.83 -23.23 9.25
N PHE A 158 -8.67 -22.57 8.45
CA PHE A 158 -9.63 -21.58 8.93
C PHE A 158 -10.68 -22.29 9.78
N VAL A 159 -10.46 -22.37 11.09
CA VAL A 159 -11.47 -22.81 12.05
C VAL A 159 -12.57 -21.75 12.03
N PHE A 160 -13.67 -22.08 11.35
CA PHE A 160 -14.93 -21.36 11.48
C PHE A 160 -15.38 -21.57 12.92
N ILE A 161 -15.21 -20.54 13.76
CA ILE A 161 -16.07 -20.42 14.93
C ILE A 161 -17.34 -19.77 14.39
N THR A 162 -18.36 -20.63 14.28
CA THR A 162 -19.75 -20.34 13.95
C THR A 162 -20.35 -19.32 14.92
#